data_AF-R7VA62-F1
#
_entry.id   AF-R7VA62-F1
#
_cell.length_a   1.000
_cell.length_b   1.000
_cell.length_c   1.000
_cell.angle_alpha   90.00
_cell.angle_beta   90.00
_cell.angle_gamma   90.00
#
_symmetry.space_group_name_H-M   'P 1'
#
loop_
_entity.id
_entity.type
_entity.pdbx_description
1 polymer ?
#
loop_
_entity_poly.entity_id
_entity_poly.type
_entity_poly.pdbx_seq_one_letter_code
_entity_poly.pdbx_strand_id
1 'polypeptide(L)'
;MRAIVILLTWICLSICSHIEAVGKRNSQASEDHLLNDLLQSVSRIVRPSYNSSVGVTVGLSLTPLYIDGIEEIGPEEAKLTVVGWLLYRWKDFHLQWNPEEYDGITEIRVPIDLIWKPDIVLYNNLDVELEVDGSALATIENFGTVLWAPRTKLRVLATKPVTSSSWMNWTPREYDWSAEFKFMSWAYDGFKLDLQLEGEEMHVWDFKSRTYSIVNHSANRTEVYYACCPEPFPSITYTIQLKLN
;
A
#
# COMPACT_ATOMS: atom_id res chain seq x y z
N MET A 1 -56.64 -40.03 5.56
CA MET A 1 -55.23 -39.90 6.04
C MET A 1 -54.25 -39.42 4.97
N ARG A 2 -54.26 -39.95 3.73
CA ARG A 2 -53.29 -39.53 2.68
C ARG A 2 -53.39 -38.07 2.21
N ALA A 3 -54.59 -37.47 2.17
CA ALA A 3 -54.77 -36.10 1.69
C ALA A 3 -54.25 -35.01 2.66
N ILE A 4 -54.28 -35.25 3.97
CA ILE A 4 -53.82 -34.29 4.99
C ILE A 4 -52.29 -34.19 4.99
N VAL A 5 -51.59 -35.30 4.73
CA VAL A 5 -50.13 -35.34 4.66
C VAL A 5 -49.61 -34.53 3.45
N ILE A 6 -50.31 -34.59 2.31
CA ILE A 6 -49.93 -33.85 1.09
C ILE A 6 -50.13 -32.33 1.27
N LEU A 7 -51.17 -31.92 2.00
CA LEU A 7 -51.44 -30.49 2.27
C LEU A 7 -50.39 -29.90 3.23
N LEU A 8 -49.98 -30.66 4.25
CA LEU A 8 -48.95 -30.23 5.20
C LEU A 8 -47.55 -30.16 4.56
N THR A 9 -47.22 -31.06 3.64
CA THR A 9 -45.94 -31.00 2.90
C THR A 9 -45.89 -29.83 1.92
N TRP A 10 -47.00 -29.50 1.26
CA TRP A 10 -47.10 -28.31 0.40
C TRP A 10 -46.96 -27.01 1.19
N ILE A 11 -47.59 -26.91 2.37
CA ILE A 11 -47.45 -25.75 3.25
C ILE A 11 -46.01 -25.61 3.75
N CYS A 12 -45.36 -26.70 4.18
CA CYS A 12 -43.95 -26.67 4.58
C CYS A 12 -43.02 -26.24 3.42
N LEU A 13 -43.21 -26.76 2.20
CA LEU A 13 -42.40 -26.38 1.04
C LEU A 13 -42.61 -24.91 0.63
N SER A 14 -43.84 -24.41 0.73
CA SER A 14 -44.17 -23.02 0.41
C SER A 14 -43.67 -22.03 1.48
N ILE A 15 -43.65 -22.44 2.75
CA ILE A 15 -43.06 -21.66 3.84
C ILE A 15 -41.53 -21.70 3.74
N CYS A 16 -40.92 -22.84 3.38
CA CYS A 16 -39.47 -22.97 3.21
C CYS A 16 -38.96 -22.09 2.05
N SER A 17 -39.68 -22.07 0.92
CA SER A 17 -39.35 -21.19 -0.21
C SER A 17 -39.60 -19.70 0.07
N HIS A 18 -40.55 -19.34 0.94
CA HIS A 18 -40.67 -17.97 1.43
C HIS A 18 -39.59 -17.58 2.45
N ILE A 19 -39.15 -18.49 3.32
CA ILE A 19 -38.04 -18.24 4.26
C ILE A 19 -36.71 -18.10 3.51
N GLU A 20 -36.48 -18.90 2.46
CA GLU A 20 -35.31 -18.77 1.58
C GLU A 20 -35.31 -17.45 0.78
N ALA A 21 -36.50 -16.94 0.41
CA ALA A 21 -36.63 -15.65 -0.30
C ALA A 21 -36.51 -14.43 0.63
N VAL A 22 -36.86 -14.56 1.91
CA VAL A 22 -36.71 -13.49 2.92
C VAL A 22 -35.26 -13.38 3.42
N GLY A 23 -34.46 -14.44 3.28
CA GLY A 23 -33.06 -14.50 3.77
C GLY A 23 -31.97 -14.07 2.78
N LYS A 24 -32.31 -13.66 1.55
CA LYS A 24 -31.35 -13.11 0.58
C LYS A 24 -31.79 -11.72 0.12
N ARG A 25 -31.59 -10.72 0.99
CA ARG A 25 -31.41 -9.35 0.48
C ARG A 25 -30.24 -9.37 -0.50
N ASN A 26 -30.40 -8.66 -1.61
CA ASN A 26 -29.46 -8.69 -2.72
C ASN A 26 -28.16 -7.99 -2.27
N SER A 27 -27.09 -8.75 -2.00
CA SER A 27 -25.84 -8.21 -1.42
C SER A 27 -25.25 -7.05 -2.20
N GLN A 28 -25.41 -7.07 -3.53
CA GLN A 28 -24.97 -5.97 -4.40
C GLN A 28 -25.70 -4.66 -4.10
N ALA A 29 -27.02 -4.71 -3.84
CA ALA A 29 -27.80 -3.52 -3.51
C ALA A 29 -27.39 -2.94 -2.15
N SER A 30 -26.93 -3.79 -1.23
CA SER A 30 -26.46 -3.39 0.10
C SER A 30 -25.04 -2.81 0.06
N GLU A 31 -24.15 -3.34 -0.79
CA GLU A 31 -22.85 -2.72 -1.09
C GLU A 31 -23.01 -1.36 -1.78
N ASP A 32 -23.89 -1.27 -2.77
CA ASP A 32 -24.16 0.00 -3.47
C ASP A 32 -24.77 1.04 -2.50
N HIS A 33 -25.64 0.62 -1.58
CA HIS A 33 -26.20 1.48 -0.53
C HIS A 33 -25.11 1.98 0.42
N LEU A 34 -24.28 1.07 0.95
CA LEU A 34 -23.14 1.42 1.81
C LEU A 34 -22.19 2.41 1.13
N LEU A 35 -21.83 2.14 -0.13
CA LEU A 35 -20.92 3.00 -0.89
C LEU A 35 -21.50 4.42 -1.05
N ASN A 36 -22.79 4.52 -1.35
CA ASN A 36 -23.46 5.81 -1.46
C ASN A 36 -23.48 6.55 -0.13
N ASP A 37 -23.73 5.87 0.99
CA ASP A 37 -23.74 6.49 2.32
C ASP A 37 -22.35 6.99 2.73
N LEU A 38 -21.29 6.20 2.46
CA LEU A 38 -19.92 6.59 2.77
C LEU A 38 -19.44 7.76 1.91
N LEU A 39 -19.70 7.75 0.60
CA LEU A 39 -19.11 8.73 -0.32
C LEU A 39 -19.84 10.07 -0.41
N GLN A 40 -21.09 10.16 0.07
CA GLN A 40 -21.89 11.40 -0.04
C GLN A 40 -21.33 12.58 0.78
N SER A 41 -20.64 12.31 1.89
CA SER A 41 -20.15 13.35 2.82
C SER A 41 -18.63 13.45 2.94
N VAL A 42 -17.87 12.63 2.21
CA VAL A 42 -16.42 12.56 2.38
C VAL A 42 -15.71 13.57 1.48
N SER A 43 -14.99 14.49 2.11
CA SER A 43 -14.02 15.32 1.39
C SER A 43 -12.81 14.48 1.00
N ARG A 44 -12.55 14.35 -0.29
CA ARG A 44 -11.39 13.64 -0.86
C ARG A 44 -10.07 14.38 -0.67
N ILE A 45 -10.13 15.66 -0.29
CA ILE A 45 -8.96 16.55 -0.24
C ILE A 45 -8.49 16.74 1.21
N VAL A 46 -9.43 16.68 2.17
CA VAL A 46 -9.12 16.94 3.58
C VAL A 46 -8.61 15.66 4.20
N ARG A 47 -7.42 15.74 4.80
CA ARG A 47 -6.82 14.67 5.58
C ARG A 47 -7.80 14.14 6.64
N PRO A 48 -7.99 12.81 6.77
CA PRO A 48 -8.99 12.22 7.67
C PRO A 48 -8.53 12.20 9.13
N SER A 49 -8.33 13.38 9.71
CA SER A 49 -8.02 13.55 11.12
C SER A 49 -9.26 13.87 11.94
N TYR A 50 -9.52 13.11 13.00
CA TYR A 50 -10.64 13.36 13.92
C TYR A 50 -10.61 14.79 14.52
N ASN A 51 -9.41 15.28 14.77
CA ASN A 51 -9.16 16.68 15.15
C ASN A 51 -7.89 17.16 14.42
N SER A 52 -7.85 18.43 14.03
CA SER A 52 -6.73 19.10 13.37
C SER A 52 -5.37 18.96 14.09
N SER A 53 -5.40 18.68 15.40
CA SER A 53 -4.22 18.45 16.24
C SER A 53 -3.63 17.04 16.16
N VAL A 54 -4.36 16.06 15.61
CA VAL A 54 -3.92 14.66 15.53
C VAL A 54 -3.49 14.34 14.11
N GLY A 55 -2.27 13.83 13.96
CA GLY A 55 -1.71 13.35 12.69
C GLY A 55 -2.44 12.12 12.15
N VAL A 56 -2.32 11.87 10.84
CA VAL A 56 -2.72 10.58 10.26
C VAL A 56 -1.48 9.72 10.19
N THR A 57 -1.52 8.54 10.80
CA THR A 57 -0.45 7.54 10.65
C THR A 57 -0.66 6.79 9.35
N VAL A 58 0.39 6.73 8.53
CA VAL A 58 0.41 6.01 7.26
C VAL A 58 1.50 4.94 7.34
N GLY A 59 1.09 3.67 7.34
CA GLY A 59 1.98 2.52 7.14
C GLY A 59 2.39 2.39 5.68
N LEU A 60 3.68 2.15 5.44
CA LEU A 60 4.24 1.92 4.11
C LEU A 60 5.06 0.63 4.09
N SER A 61 4.88 -0.19 3.05
CA SER A 61 5.74 -1.35 2.77
C SER A 61 6.06 -1.44 1.28
N LEU A 62 7.33 -1.70 0.95
CA LEU A 62 7.80 -1.93 -0.40
C LEU A 62 8.01 -3.42 -0.63
N THR A 63 7.44 -3.96 -1.70
CA THR A 63 7.68 -5.34 -2.16
C THR A 63 8.21 -5.31 -3.60
N PRO A 64 9.54 -5.38 -3.82
CA PRO A 64 10.09 -5.44 -5.16
C PRO A 64 9.74 -6.77 -5.83
N LEU A 65 9.28 -6.72 -7.08
CA LEU A 65 8.93 -7.90 -7.88
C LEU A 65 10.05 -8.31 -8.83
N TYR A 66 10.60 -7.36 -9.58
CA TYR A 66 11.70 -7.61 -10.52
C TYR A 66 12.45 -6.33 -10.88
N ILE A 67 13.64 -6.51 -11.45
CA ILE A 67 14.43 -5.42 -12.03
C ILE A 67 13.98 -5.24 -13.47
N ASP A 68 13.46 -4.07 -13.80
CA ASP A 68 13.06 -3.70 -15.16
C ASP A 68 14.29 -3.32 -16.00
N GLY A 69 15.28 -2.67 -15.39
CA GLY A 69 16.54 -2.35 -16.05
C GLY A 69 17.58 -1.71 -15.14
N ILE A 70 18.85 -1.86 -15.52
CA ILE A 70 19.99 -1.12 -14.97
C ILE A 70 20.73 -0.47 -16.14
N GLU A 71 20.78 0.85 -16.15
CA GLU A 71 21.46 1.65 -17.17
C GLU A 71 22.70 2.31 -16.54
N GLU A 72 23.90 1.80 -16.84
CA GLU A 72 25.13 2.42 -16.37
C GLU A 72 25.29 3.83 -16.97
N ILE A 73 25.49 4.82 -16.11
CA ILE A 73 25.68 6.23 -16.49
C ILE A 73 27.07 6.74 -16.13
N GLY A 74 27.83 5.96 -15.38
CA GLY A 74 29.19 6.27 -14.99
C GLY A 74 29.95 5.03 -14.52
N PRO A 75 31.23 5.16 -14.16
CA PRO A 75 32.05 4.02 -13.74
C PRO A 75 31.50 3.33 -12.48
N GLU A 76 30.90 4.08 -11.56
CA GLU A 76 30.40 3.60 -10.26
C GLU A 76 28.89 3.84 -10.06
N GLU A 77 28.18 4.32 -11.09
CA GLU A 77 26.78 4.76 -11.02
C GLU A 77 25.92 4.20 -12.15
N ALA A 78 24.70 3.82 -11.81
CA ALA A 78 23.68 3.39 -12.76
C ALA A 78 22.30 3.92 -12.38
N LYS A 79 21.40 4.04 -13.36
CA LYS A 79 19.97 4.20 -13.12
C LYS A 79 19.35 2.82 -12.96
N LEU A 80 18.78 2.56 -11.80
CA LEU A 80 18.07 1.33 -11.50
C LEU A 80 16.57 1.55 -11.62
N THR A 81 15.91 0.73 -12.42
CA THR A 81 14.44 0.66 -12.51
C THR A 81 13.94 -0.63 -11.89
N VAL A 82 13.10 -0.52 -10.85
CA VAL A 82 12.47 -1.64 -10.15
C VAL A 82 10.96 -1.54 -10.28
N VAL A 83 10.31 -2.66 -10.59
CA VAL A 83 8.86 -2.77 -10.50
C VAL A 83 8.51 -3.52 -9.21
N GLY A 84 7.58 -2.98 -8.43
CA GLY A 84 7.18 -3.53 -7.14
C GLY A 84 5.74 -3.16 -6.76
N TRP A 85 5.26 -3.73 -5.67
CA TRP A 85 4.07 -3.22 -4.98
C TRP A 85 4.50 -2.23 -3.90
N LEU A 86 3.73 -1.15 -3.77
CA LEU A 86 3.90 -0.19 -2.69
C LEU A 86 2.61 -0.22 -1.86
N LEU A 87 2.64 -0.90 -0.71
CA LEU A 87 1.49 -1.01 0.18
C LEU A 87 1.39 0.24 1.05
N TYR A 88 0.23 0.87 1.03
CA TYR A 88 -0.20 1.93 1.91
C TYR A 88 -1.26 1.40 2.86
N ARG A 89 -1.14 1.76 4.14
CA ARG A 89 -2.14 1.48 5.15
C ARG A 89 -2.42 2.72 5.99
N TRP A 90 -3.67 3.13 6.10
CA TRP A 90 -4.05 4.22 7.01
C TRP A 90 -5.43 3.98 7.58
N LYS A 91 -5.85 4.85 8.50
CA LYS A 91 -7.20 4.83 9.07
C LYS A 91 -7.93 6.10 8.68
N ASP A 92 -9.14 5.94 8.15
CA ASP A 92 -10.08 7.03 7.87
C ASP A 92 -11.35 6.81 8.70
N PHE A 93 -11.64 7.76 9.60
CA PHE A 93 -12.79 7.64 10.48
C PHE A 93 -14.13 7.92 9.76
N HIS A 94 -14.11 8.55 8.60
CA HIS A 94 -15.33 8.74 7.80
C HIS A 94 -15.73 7.47 7.06
N LEU A 95 -14.80 6.53 6.88
CA LEU A 95 -15.01 5.28 6.14
C LEU A 95 -15.33 4.12 7.09
N GLN A 96 -16.10 4.39 8.15
CA GLN A 96 -16.49 3.40 9.15
C GLN A 96 -17.98 3.10 9.05
N TRP A 97 -18.34 1.83 9.23
CA TRP A 97 -19.74 1.41 9.28
C TRP A 97 -19.94 0.22 10.21
N ASN A 98 -21.18 0.00 10.63
CA ASN A 98 -21.58 -1.17 11.38
C ASN A 98 -22.02 -2.28 10.40
N PRO A 99 -21.34 -3.44 10.31
CA PRO A 99 -21.73 -4.52 9.42
C PRO A 99 -23.20 -4.97 9.60
N GLU A 100 -23.75 -4.88 10.82
CA GLU A 100 -25.15 -5.26 11.10
C GLU A 100 -26.18 -4.40 10.34
N GLU A 101 -25.81 -3.18 9.93
CA GLU A 101 -26.68 -2.27 9.17
C GLU A 101 -26.62 -2.55 7.65
N TYR A 102 -25.61 -3.29 7.19
CA TYR A 102 -25.31 -3.52 5.78
C TYR A 102 -25.08 -5.01 5.49
N ASP A 103 -26.01 -5.87 5.93
CA ASP A 103 -26.03 -7.32 5.65
C ASP A 103 -24.72 -8.09 5.99
N GLY A 104 -23.98 -7.62 6.99
CA GLY A 104 -22.73 -8.23 7.44
C GLY A 104 -21.50 -7.90 6.61
N ILE A 105 -21.56 -6.90 5.72
CA ILE A 105 -20.39 -6.47 4.91
C ILE A 105 -19.30 -5.94 5.85
N THR A 106 -18.10 -6.52 5.77
CA THR A 106 -16.93 -6.11 6.58
C THR A 106 -15.83 -5.44 5.77
N GLU A 107 -15.85 -5.59 4.45
CA GLU A 107 -14.90 -4.94 3.53
C GLU A 107 -15.58 -4.54 2.23
N ILE A 108 -15.11 -3.45 1.61
CA ILE A 108 -15.49 -3.02 0.27
C ILE A 108 -14.25 -2.64 -0.54
N ARG A 109 -14.38 -2.62 -1.88
CA ARG A 109 -13.31 -2.19 -2.79
C ARG A 109 -13.76 -0.96 -3.56
N VAL A 110 -12.93 0.08 -3.58
CA VAL A 110 -13.25 1.35 -4.25
C VAL A 110 -12.07 1.84 -5.10
N PRO A 111 -12.31 2.54 -6.23
CA PRO A 111 -11.25 3.27 -6.91
C PRO A 111 -10.60 4.29 -5.97
N ILE A 112 -9.27 4.34 -5.94
CA ILE A 112 -8.52 5.19 -5.01
C ILE A 112 -8.87 6.69 -5.13
N ASP A 113 -9.25 7.15 -6.33
CA ASP A 113 -9.60 8.55 -6.58
C ASP A 113 -10.96 8.99 -6.00
N LEU A 114 -11.73 8.04 -5.43
CA LEU A 114 -12.97 8.33 -4.70
C LEU A 114 -12.74 8.67 -3.22
N ILE A 115 -11.55 8.43 -2.69
CA ILE A 115 -11.21 8.65 -1.28
C ILE A 115 -9.96 9.51 -1.15
N TRP A 116 -9.69 9.99 0.07
CA TRP A 116 -8.43 10.66 0.36
C TRP A 116 -7.27 9.65 0.26
N LYS A 117 -6.15 10.08 -0.34
CA LYS A 117 -4.91 9.30 -0.40
C LYS A 117 -3.73 10.15 0.06
N PRO A 118 -2.75 9.57 0.78
CA PRO A 118 -1.58 10.32 1.23
C PRO A 118 -0.68 10.73 0.06
N ASP A 119 0.01 11.84 0.21
CA ASP A 119 0.90 12.45 -0.80
C ASP A 119 2.35 11.94 -0.66
N ILE A 120 2.51 10.62 -0.56
CA ILE A 120 3.83 10.01 -0.41
C ILE A 120 4.54 10.00 -1.77
N VAL A 121 5.74 10.55 -1.79
CA VAL A 121 6.60 10.62 -2.97
C VAL A 121 7.86 9.79 -2.76
N LEU A 122 8.45 9.34 -3.86
CA LEU A 122 9.83 8.87 -3.88
C LEU A 122 10.75 10.10 -4.03
N TYR A 123 11.38 10.52 -2.94
CA TYR A 123 12.15 11.77 -2.88
C TYR A 123 13.37 11.77 -3.81
N ASN A 124 14.06 10.64 -3.90
CA ASN A 124 15.23 10.46 -4.77
C ASN A 124 14.88 9.79 -6.10
N ASN A 125 13.65 10.01 -6.59
CA ASN A 125 13.23 9.56 -7.91
C ASN A 125 14.05 10.29 -8.99
N LEU A 126 14.43 9.55 -10.01
CA LEU A 126 15.10 10.11 -11.19
C LEU A 126 14.11 10.78 -12.15
N ASP A 127 12.82 10.44 -12.03
CA ASP A 127 11.73 11.05 -12.77
C ASP A 127 10.96 12.06 -11.91
N VAL A 128 10.29 13.01 -12.56
CA VAL A 128 9.53 14.09 -11.87
C VAL A 128 8.36 13.54 -11.07
N GLU A 129 7.70 12.51 -11.59
CA GLU A 129 6.52 11.89 -10.98
C GLU A 129 6.76 10.39 -10.78
N LEU A 130 6.18 9.86 -9.71
CA LEU A 130 6.20 8.44 -9.42
C LEU A 130 5.18 7.70 -10.30
N GLU A 131 5.64 6.72 -11.09
CA GLU A 131 4.76 5.91 -11.92
C GLU A 131 3.99 4.88 -11.09
N VAL A 132 2.74 5.19 -10.74
CA VAL A 132 1.84 4.35 -9.93
C VAL A 132 0.64 3.88 -10.76
N ASP A 133 0.27 2.60 -10.63
CA ASP A 133 -0.96 2.05 -11.20
C ASP A 133 -2.21 2.59 -10.49
N GLY A 134 -2.74 3.71 -11.01
CA GLY A 134 -3.95 4.35 -10.50
C GLY A 134 -5.24 3.53 -10.67
N SER A 135 -5.22 2.43 -11.44
CA SER A 135 -6.37 1.53 -11.58
C SER A 135 -6.52 0.57 -10.39
N ALA A 136 -5.50 0.48 -9.52
CA ALA A 136 -5.55 -0.35 -8.32
C ALA A 136 -6.63 0.14 -7.35
N LEU A 137 -7.56 -0.75 -7.02
CA LEU A 137 -8.61 -0.49 -6.04
C LEU A 137 -8.02 -0.49 -4.62
N ALA A 138 -8.56 0.37 -3.76
CA ALA A 138 -8.33 0.33 -2.32
C ALA A 138 -9.36 -0.60 -1.67
N THR A 139 -8.91 -1.39 -0.70
CA THR A 139 -9.78 -2.14 0.20
C THR A 139 -10.03 -1.30 1.44
N ILE A 140 -11.29 -1.11 1.79
CA ILE A 140 -11.71 -0.43 3.02
C ILE A 140 -12.35 -1.49 3.91
N GLU A 141 -11.89 -1.58 5.16
CA GLU A 141 -12.49 -2.41 6.21
C GLU A 141 -13.51 -1.60 7.01
N ASN A 142 -14.50 -2.25 7.61
CA ASN A 142 -15.58 -1.61 8.37
C ASN A 142 -15.11 -0.73 9.54
N PHE A 143 -13.90 -0.98 10.05
CA PHE A 143 -13.27 -0.16 11.09
C PHE A 143 -12.55 1.08 10.54
N GLY A 144 -12.66 1.36 9.24
CA GLY A 144 -12.05 2.49 8.55
C GLY A 144 -10.58 2.29 8.22
N THR A 145 -10.05 1.08 8.37
CA THR A 145 -8.72 0.74 7.83
C THR A 145 -8.80 0.77 6.31
N VAL A 146 -7.89 1.47 5.68
CA VAL A 146 -7.75 1.47 4.23
C VAL A 146 -6.42 0.83 3.87
N LEU A 147 -6.46 -0.11 2.93
CA LEU A 147 -5.31 -0.77 2.32
C LEU A 147 -5.31 -0.45 0.83
N TRP A 148 -4.22 0.11 0.34
CA TRP A 148 -4.03 0.37 -1.08
C TRP A 148 -2.65 -0.10 -1.47
N ALA A 149 -2.56 -1.06 -2.39
CA ALA A 149 -1.30 -1.58 -2.88
C ALA A 149 -1.30 -1.49 -4.40
N PRO A 150 -0.89 -0.36 -5.00
CA PRO A 150 -0.66 -0.28 -6.44
C PRO A 150 0.66 -0.93 -6.83
N ARG A 151 0.74 -1.36 -8.10
CA ARG A 151 2.03 -1.61 -8.75
C ARG A 151 2.68 -0.28 -9.08
N THR A 152 3.98 -0.19 -8.83
CA THR A 152 4.76 1.04 -8.96
C THR A 152 6.06 0.75 -9.71
N LYS A 153 6.46 1.65 -10.61
CA LYS A 153 7.78 1.65 -11.23
C LYS A 153 8.65 2.70 -10.55
N LEU A 154 9.74 2.25 -9.94
CA LEU A 154 10.66 3.04 -9.13
C LEU A 154 11.98 3.23 -9.87
N ARG A 155 12.42 4.47 -10.05
CA ARG A 155 13.64 4.80 -10.79
C ARG A 155 14.58 5.61 -9.92
N VAL A 156 15.68 4.99 -9.47
CA VAL A 156 16.63 5.59 -8.51
C VAL A 156 18.06 5.42 -8.99
N LEU A 157 18.99 6.18 -8.40
CA LEU A 157 20.42 5.92 -8.57
C LEU A 157 20.83 4.66 -7.80
N ALA A 158 21.63 3.83 -8.46
CA ALA A 158 22.34 2.71 -7.87
C ALA A 158 23.84 2.95 -7.98
N THR A 159 24.58 2.54 -6.96
CA THR A 159 26.03 2.73 -6.86
C THR A 159 26.75 1.41 -6.64
N LYS A 160 27.96 1.29 -7.16
CA LYS A 160 28.83 0.15 -6.87
C LYS A 160 29.36 0.24 -5.43
N PRO A 161 29.73 -0.90 -4.81
CA PRO A 161 30.35 -0.88 -3.49
C PRO A 161 31.65 -0.07 -3.51
N VAL A 162 31.86 0.74 -2.46
CA VAL A 162 33.11 1.47 -2.27
C VAL A 162 34.22 0.46 -1.96
N THR A 163 34.97 0.05 -2.97
CA THR A 163 36.18 -0.78 -2.76
C THR A 163 37.35 0.12 -2.39
N SER A 164 37.93 -0.09 -1.21
CA SER A 164 39.23 0.50 -0.88
C SER A 164 40.26 -0.05 -1.86
N SER A 165 40.89 0.84 -2.64
CA SER A 165 41.79 0.52 -3.74
C SER A 165 43.15 0.00 -3.27
N SER A 166 43.18 -1.03 -2.43
CA SER A 166 44.40 -1.74 -2.07
C SER A 166 44.49 -3.01 -2.91
N TRP A 167 45.46 -3.02 -3.82
CA TRP A 167 45.80 -4.16 -4.69
C TRP A 167 46.22 -5.43 -3.91
N MET A 168 46.36 -5.32 -2.58
CA MET A 168 46.82 -6.39 -1.69
C MET A 168 45.69 -7.23 -1.07
N ASN A 169 44.42 -6.79 -1.13
CA ASN A 169 43.28 -7.52 -0.54
C ASN A 169 42.14 -7.66 -1.56
N TRP A 170 42.21 -8.67 -2.43
CA TRP A 170 41.08 -9.05 -3.28
C TRP A 170 40.02 -9.76 -2.43
N THR A 171 39.11 -8.99 -1.83
CA THR A 171 37.88 -9.54 -1.26
C THR A 171 36.81 -9.55 -2.36
N PRO A 172 36.13 -10.69 -2.62
CA PRO A 172 34.99 -10.71 -3.53
C PRO A 172 33.96 -9.65 -3.14
N ARG A 173 33.46 -8.90 -4.12
CA ARG A 173 32.40 -7.92 -3.88
C ARG A 173 31.13 -8.65 -3.41
N GLU A 174 30.65 -8.28 -2.23
CA GLU A 174 29.42 -8.84 -1.63
C GLU A 174 28.17 -8.57 -2.48
N TYR A 175 28.15 -7.44 -3.19
CA TYR A 175 27.10 -7.05 -4.14
C TYR A 175 27.70 -6.27 -5.31
N ASP A 176 26.97 -6.13 -6.40
CA ASP A 176 27.39 -5.37 -7.58
C ASP A 176 26.76 -3.97 -7.62
N TRP A 177 25.54 -3.82 -7.11
CA TRP A 177 24.84 -2.53 -7.01
C TRP A 177 24.13 -2.36 -5.67
N SER A 178 24.14 -1.16 -5.10
CA SER A 178 23.35 -0.75 -3.94
C SER A 178 22.45 0.42 -4.32
N ALA A 179 21.17 0.35 -3.96
CA ALA A 179 20.19 1.39 -4.25
C ALA A 179 19.32 1.68 -3.03
N GLU A 180 18.94 2.95 -2.88
CA GLU A 180 18.06 3.42 -1.82
C GLU A 180 16.77 3.99 -2.43
N PHE A 181 15.64 3.70 -1.80
CA PHE A 181 14.32 4.24 -2.16
C PHE A 181 13.80 5.02 -0.95
N LYS A 182 13.89 6.35 -1.01
CA LYS A 182 13.53 7.22 0.09
C LYS A 182 12.14 7.81 -0.11
N PHE A 183 11.19 7.39 0.72
CA PHE A 183 9.81 7.84 0.69
C PHE A 183 9.52 8.85 1.80
N MET A 184 8.73 9.88 1.49
CA MET A 184 8.25 10.89 2.46
C MET A 184 6.97 11.54 1.97
N SER A 185 6.24 12.23 2.85
CA SER A 185 5.17 13.13 2.42
C SER A 185 5.75 14.36 1.71
N TRP A 186 5.07 14.83 0.67
CA TRP A 186 5.48 16.03 -0.07
C TRP A 186 5.12 17.33 0.66
N ALA A 187 3.90 17.42 1.17
CA ALA A 187 3.34 18.66 1.70
C ALA A 187 3.13 18.65 3.23
N TYR A 188 3.03 17.48 3.86
CA TYR A 188 2.77 17.38 5.30
C TYR A 188 4.05 17.16 6.10
N ASP A 189 4.14 17.87 7.23
CA ASP A 189 5.08 17.56 8.31
C ASP A 189 4.61 16.35 9.16
N GLY A 190 5.49 15.87 10.03
CA GLY A 190 5.28 14.70 10.87
C GLY A 190 4.20 14.86 11.94
N PHE A 191 3.79 16.08 12.29
CA PHE A 191 2.63 16.28 13.18
C PHE A 191 1.30 16.12 12.44
N LYS A 192 1.29 16.28 11.12
CA LYS A 192 0.10 16.11 10.27
C LYS A 192 0.03 14.74 9.63
N LEU A 193 1.15 14.20 9.17
CA LEU A 193 1.24 12.87 8.58
C LEU A 193 2.47 12.17 9.15
N ASP A 194 2.23 11.12 9.92
CA ASP A 194 3.28 10.30 10.51
C ASP A 194 3.48 9.03 9.66
N LEU A 195 4.56 9.01 8.89
CA LEU A 195 4.90 7.88 8.03
C LEU A 195 5.60 6.79 8.85
N GLN A 196 5.08 5.56 8.83
CA GLN A 196 5.54 4.42 9.62
C GLN A 196 5.82 3.20 8.74
N LEU A 197 6.75 2.35 9.17
CA LEU A 197 7.00 1.07 8.51
C LEU A 197 5.81 0.15 8.71
N GLU A 198 5.24 -0.38 7.64
CA GLU A 198 4.25 -1.45 7.69
C GLU A 198 4.99 -2.79 7.66
N GLY A 199 5.20 -3.36 8.85
CA GLY A 199 6.01 -4.57 9.06
C GLY A 199 7.42 -4.27 9.58
N GLU A 200 8.13 -5.32 10.00
CA GLU A 200 9.48 -5.20 10.57
C GLU A 200 10.58 -5.18 9.49
N GLU A 201 10.32 -5.81 8.34
CA GLU A 201 11.30 -5.98 7.25
C GLU A 201 10.67 -5.73 5.87
N MET A 202 11.51 -5.37 4.90
CA MET A 202 11.09 -5.24 3.51
C MET A 202 10.80 -6.62 2.91
N HIS A 203 9.63 -6.76 2.29
CA HIS A 203 9.16 -8.04 1.76
C HIS A 203 9.78 -8.37 0.40
N VAL A 204 10.68 -9.36 0.34
CA VAL A 204 11.42 -9.72 -0.90
C VAL A 204 11.15 -11.13 -1.42
N TRP A 205 10.30 -11.92 -0.76
CA TRP A 205 10.07 -13.33 -1.12
C TRP A 205 9.48 -13.51 -2.53
N ASP A 206 8.69 -12.54 -2.99
CA ASP A 206 8.07 -12.52 -4.32
C ASP A 206 9.02 -11.99 -5.41
N PHE A 207 10.23 -11.56 -5.05
CA PHE A 207 11.20 -11.06 -6.01
C PHE A 207 11.69 -12.17 -6.96
N LYS A 208 11.54 -11.94 -8.26
CA LYS A 208 11.96 -12.82 -9.35
C LYS A 208 12.62 -12.01 -10.46
N SER A 209 13.95 -11.99 -10.48
CA SER A 209 14.72 -11.41 -11.59
C SER A 209 15.67 -12.45 -12.19
N ARG A 210 15.81 -12.44 -13.51
CA ARG A 210 16.72 -13.36 -14.23
C ARG A 210 18.18 -12.93 -14.09
N THR A 211 18.42 -11.62 -14.02
CA THR A 211 19.75 -11.03 -14.12
C THR A 211 20.39 -10.77 -12.77
N TYR A 212 19.59 -10.38 -11.77
CA TYR A 212 20.09 -10.02 -10.45
C TYR A 212 19.30 -10.72 -9.34
N SER A 213 19.96 -10.97 -8.23
CA SER A 213 19.36 -11.41 -6.96
C SER A 213 19.53 -10.31 -5.92
N ILE A 214 18.54 -10.16 -5.03
CA ILE A 214 18.69 -9.33 -3.83
C ILE A 214 19.45 -10.15 -2.80
N VAL A 215 20.67 -9.72 -2.46
CA VAL A 215 21.53 -10.39 -1.47
C VAL A 215 21.42 -9.77 -0.09
N ASN A 216 21.03 -8.49 -0.01
CA ASN A 216 20.79 -7.80 1.24
C ASN A 216 19.70 -6.75 1.04
N HIS A 217 18.95 -6.50 2.10
CA HIS A 217 17.86 -5.52 2.13
C HIS A 217 17.66 -4.97 3.53
N SER A 218 17.19 -3.73 3.61
CA SER A 218 16.80 -3.12 4.87
C SER A 218 15.71 -2.08 4.66
N ALA A 219 15.02 -1.74 5.74
CA ALA A 219 14.06 -0.66 5.80
C ALA A 219 14.34 0.15 7.06
N ASN A 220 14.49 1.47 6.93
CA ASN A 220 14.78 2.33 8.06
C ASN A 220 13.91 3.59 8.04
N ARG A 221 13.28 3.90 9.17
CA ARG A 221 12.54 5.13 9.38
C ARG A 221 13.45 6.18 10.02
N THR A 222 13.46 7.38 9.45
CA THR A 222 14.22 8.51 9.98
C THR A 222 13.32 9.74 10.11
N GLU A 223 13.58 10.55 11.14
CA GLU A 223 12.95 11.85 11.31
C GLU A 223 14.02 12.93 11.22
N VAL A 224 13.82 13.88 10.30
CA VAL A 224 14.74 15.01 10.12
C VAL A 224 14.04 16.29 10.56
N TYR A 225 14.73 17.09 11.37
CA TYR A 225 14.32 18.47 11.69
C TYR A 225 15.14 19.42 10.82
N TYR A 226 14.48 20.12 9.91
CA TYR A 226 15.15 21.09 9.05
C TYR A 226 15.27 22.45 9.75
N ALA A 227 16.33 23.20 9.45
CA ALA A 227 16.59 24.49 10.08
C ALA A 227 15.46 25.54 9.88
N CYS A 228 14.63 25.36 8.85
CA CYS A 228 13.51 26.25 8.54
C CYS A 228 12.30 26.08 9.48
N CYS A 229 12.12 24.89 10.07
CA CYS A 229 10.85 24.47 10.64
C CYS A 229 11.04 23.69 11.95
N PRO A 230 10.25 23.94 13.00
CA PRO A 230 10.31 23.18 14.25
C PRO A 230 9.71 21.77 14.15
N GLU A 231 8.95 21.48 13.10
CA GLU A 231 8.29 20.18 12.90
C GLU A 231 9.26 19.11 12.34
N PRO A 232 9.08 17.82 12.69
CA PRO A 232 9.82 16.72 12.08
C PRO A 232 9.33 16.40 10.68
N PHE A 233 10.21 15.87 9.84
CA PHE A 233 9.88 15.34 8.53
C PHE A 233 10.23 13.84 8.49
N PRO A 234 9.25 12.96 8.73
CA PRO A 234 9.47 11.52 8.71
C PRO A 234 9.67 11.02 7.29
N SER A 235 10.63 10.11 7.13
CA SER A 235 10.90 9.43 5.87
C SER A 235 11.26 7.96 6.11
N ILE A 236 10.98 7.12 5.12
CA ILE A 236 11.36 5.71 5.12
C ILE A 236 12.32 5.48 3.96
N THR A 237 13.49 4.93 4.25
CA THR A 237 14.45 4.50 3.24
C THR A 237 14.47 2.98 3.19
N TYR A 238 14.12 2.42 2.03
CA TYR A 238 14.38 1.02 1.72
C TYR A 238 15.70 0.91 0.97
N THR A 239 16.55 -0.03 1.37
CA THR A 239 17.83 -0.29 0.69
C THR A 239 17.80 -1.69 0.11
N ILE A 240 18.26 -1.85 -1.13
CA ILE A 240 18.51 -3.17 -1.74
C ILE A 240 19.94 -3.24 -2.26
N GLN A 241 20.57 -4.39 -2.04
CA GLN A 241 21.86 -4.74 -2.64
C GLN A 241 21.65 -5.89 -3.62
N LEU A 242 22.09 -5.67 -4.85
CA LEU A 242 21.90 -6.57 -5.98
C LEU A 242 23.21 -7.27 -6.34
N LYS A 243 23.13 -8.58 -6.58
CA LYS A 243 24.22 -9.39 -7.11
C LYS A 243 23.83 -9.96 -8.47
N LEU A 244 24.71 -9.88 -9.44
CA LEU A 244 24.54 -10.52 -10.74
C LEU A 244 24.49 -12.03 -10.54
N ASN A 245 23.49 -12.68 -11.13
CA ASN A 245 23.30 -14.13 -11.07
C ASN A 245 24.34 -14.91 -11.88
#